data_AF-A0A661UKK3-F1
#
_entry.id   AF-A0A661UKK3-F1
#
_cell.length_a   1.000
_cell.length_b   1.000
_cell.length_c   1.000
_cell.angle_alpha   90.00
_cell.angle_beta   90.00
_cell.angle_gamma   90.00
#
_symmetry.space_group_name_H-M   'P 1'
#
loop_
_entity.id
_entity.type
_entity.pdbx_description
1 polymer ?
#
loop_
_entity_poly.entity_id
_entity_poly.type
_entity_poly.pdbx_seq_one_letter_code
_entity_poly.pdbx_strand_id
1 'polypeptide(L)'
;MSSMRTFTLFIFSLFLLGAGILLADNDYVISLDGGESFYVNDGNDALDVSDNWTFEAWIKVGSYVAGNYECIMDRRTVFSFYLISDTTEPIGDYAVKFVARDGTSIVASLVSDSLVTMSFGTWYHVAATYDGIEAKLYVNDILADSNSDPDWNLTAATTAINIGGRYWGSYSRQMSNTDIDEIRVSNIARSLASMQTSVDDPPYSPDSTTILLMHLNDQGNPPTYESGTDPILNGTSGDDDITSIDYVSPGNLTMGDQSAPVFASTYPKVLNETPTTLDLAVQINEDGIAYYVVLEDSADAPTVAEVKAGTGSGGAAAIANGNMTLTADIDSIKTITGLT
;
A
#
# COMPACT_ATOMS: atom_id res chain seq x y z
N MET A 1 44.84 23.99 -34.48
CA MET A 1 44.60 23.88 -33.03
C MET A 1 43.25 23.24 -32.86
N SER A 2 43.22 21.91 -32.72
CA SER A 2 41.98 21.16 -32.51
C SER A 2 41.46 21.55 -31.14
N SER A 3 40.27 22.15 -31.07
CA SER A 3 39.60 22.44 -29.81
C SER A 3 39.46 21.13 -29.06
N MET A 4 40.22 20.96 -27.99
CA MET A 4 39.96 19.94 -26.98
C MET A 4 38.53 20.22 -26.52
N ARG A 5 37.58 19.35 -26.89
CA ARG A 5 36.25 19.38 -26.29
C ARG A 5 36.46 18.88 -24.87
N THR A 6 36.55 19.82 -23.93
CA THR A 6 36.50 19.57 -22.50
C THR A 6 35.16 18.87 -22.25
N PHE A 7 35.18 17.61 -21.83
CA PHE A 7 33.95 16.92 -21.41
C PHE A 7 33.73 17.23 -19.94
N THR A 8 32.64 17.94 -19.65
CA THR A 8 32.13 18.22 -18.32
C THR A 8 31.18 17.07 -17.96
N LEU A 9 31.56 16.36 -16.89
CA LEU A 9 30.70 15.58 -16.00
C LEU A 9 29.28 15.26 -16.53
N PHE A 10 29.07 14.04 -17.05
CA PHE A 10 27.73 13.51 -17.29
C PHE A 10 26.91 13.55 -15.99
N ILE A 11 25.72 14.15 -16.02
CA ILE A 11 24.76 14.06 -14.91
C ILE A 11 24.25 12.62 -14.85
N PHE A 12 24.83 11.84 -13.93
CA PHE A 12 24.22 10.61 -13.46
C PHE A 12 23.09 10.97 -12.49
N SER A 13 21.84 11.04 -12.96
CA SER A 13 20.69 10.90 -12.07
C SER A 13 20.51 9.41 -11.78
N LEU A 14 21.36 8.88 -10.90
CA LEU A 14 21.39 7.46 -10.58
C LEU A 14 20.35 7.20 -9.49
N PHE A 15 19.21 6.63 -9.88
CA PHE A 15 18.21 6.18 -8.93
C PHE A 15 18.54 4.76 -8.49
N LEU A 16 18.62 4.58 -7.17
CA LEU A 16 18.78 3.29 -6.54
C LEU A 16 17.41 2.73 -6.21
N LEU A 17 17.15 1.49 -6.62
CA LEU A 17 16.24 0.64 -5.86
C LEU A 17 17.07 0.00 -4.75
N GLY A 18 16.75 0.32 -3.51
CA GLY A 18 16.91 -0.66 -2.44
C GLY A 18 15.87 -1.74 -2.63
N ALA A 19 16.26 -2.98 -2.41
CA ALA A 19 15.30 -3.99 -1.99
C ALA A 19 15.03 -3.73 -0.51
N GLY A 20 14.42 -2.60 -0.21
CA GLY A 20 14.40 -2.09 1.14
C GLY A 20 13.49 -0.90 1.34
N ILE A 21 12.85 -0.92 2.48
CA ILE A 21 11.42 -0.87 2.65
C ILE A 21 11.26 -0.32 4.07
N LEU A 22 10.34 0.61 4.28
CA LEU A 22 10.12 1.17 5.61
C LEU A 22 9.72 0.06 6.59
N LEU A 23 10.27 0.14 7.80
CA LEU A 23 9.91 -0.70 8.94
C LEU A 23 8.39 -0.79 9.08
N ALA A 24 7.84 -2.00 8.97
CA ALA A 24 6.64 -2.39 9.66
C ALA A 24 6.93 -2.21 11.16
N ASP A 25 6.43 -1.11 11.70
CA ASP A 25 6.40 -0.78 13.13
C ASP A 25 5.37 -1.66 13.87
N ASN A 26 5.01 -2.81 13.29
CA ASN A 26 3.91 -3.63 13.76
C ASN A 26 4.41 -4.55 14.85
N ASP A 27 4.48 -3.98 16.06
CA ASP A 27 4.76 -4.72 17.29
C ASP A 27 3.71 -5.83 17.49
N TYR A 28 2.46 -5.54 17.12
CA TYR A 28 1.31 -6.43 17.28
C TYR A 28 0.31 -6.29 16.14
N VAL A 29 -0.47 -7.34 15.93
CA VAL A 29 -1.70 -7.34 15.14
C VAL A 29 -2.81 -7.92 16.02
N ILE A 30 -4.08 -7.72 15.66
CA ILE A 30 -5.18 -8.42 16.34
C ILE A 30 -5.50 -9.70 15.57
N SER A 31 -5.46 -10.84 16.27
CA SER A 31 -6.00 -12.12 15.81
C SER A 31 -7.45 -12.24 16.24
N LEU A 32 -8.33 -12.50 15.29
CA LEU A 32 -9.76 -12.77 15.48
C LEU A 32 -10.03 -14.25 15.22
N ASP A 33 -10.30 -15.03 16.27
CA ASP A 33 -10.44 -16.50 16.22
C ASP A 33 -11.87 -16.99 16.50
N GLY A 34 -12.81 -16.07 16.72
CA GLY A 34 -14.24 -16.30 16.69
C GLY A 34 -14.92 -15.91 17.99
N GLY A 35 -15.48 -14.71 18.01
CA GLY A 35 -16.14 -14.14 19.19
C GLY A 35 -15.80 -12.68 19.35
N GLU A 36 -14.61 -12.32 18.88
CA GLU A 36 -13.98 -11.02 19.06
C GLU A 36 -14.47 -10.03 18.00
N SER A 37 -14.70 -8.79 18.40
CA SER A 37 -14.90 -7.65 17.49
C SER A 37 -14.67 -6.34 18.23
N PHE A 38 -14.54 -5.25 17.50
CA PHE A 38 -14.44 -3.92 18.09
C PHE A 38 -15.11 -2.88 17.22
N TYR A 39 -15.40 -1.72 17.80
CA TYR A 39 -16.23 -0.72 17.14
C TYR A 39 -15.92 0.71 17.54
N VAL A 40 -16.08 1.63 16.60
CA VAL A 40 -16.03 3.07 16.85
C VAL A 40 -17.42 3.63 16.69
N ASN A 41 -17.94 4.21 17.76
CA ASN A 41 -19.22 4.92 17.72
C ASN A 41 -19.08 6.18 16.87
N ASP A 42 -20.12 6.46 16.09
CA ASP A 42 -20.19 7.69 15.33
C ASP A 42 -20.57 8.87 16.25
N GLY A 43 -19.55 9.45 16.90
CA GLY A 43 -19.70 10.64 17.71
C GLY A 43 -19.71 11.89 16.82
N ASN A 44 -20.83 12.62 16.81
CA ASN A 44 -20.97 13.91 16.11
C ASN A 44 -20.84 13.82 14.58
N ASP A 45 -21.39 12.74 13.99
CA ASP A 45 -21.39 12.46 12.54
C ASP A 45 -19.98 12.44 11.91
N ALA A 46 -18.96 12.17 12.73
CA ALA A 46 -17.56 12.25 12.33
C ALA A 46 -17.10 11.07 11.45
N LEU A 47 -17.83 9.95 11.46
CA LEU A 47 -17.53 8.77 10.65
C LEU A 47 -18.24 8.78 9.29
N ASP A 48 -19.07 9.78 9.03
CA ASP A 48 -19.83 9.88 7.79
C ASP A 48 -18.96 10.33 6.61
N VAL A 49 -19.04 9.55 5.52
CA VAL A 49 -18.37 9.82 4.25
C VAL A 49 -19.36 9.65 3.11
N SER A 50 -19.78 10.74 2.47
CA SER A 50 -20.80 10.69 1.42
C SER A 50 -20.20 10.71 0.02
N ASP A 51 -19.42 11.76 -0.28
CA ASP A 51 -19.10 12.12 -1.66
C ASP A 51 -17.87 11.36 -2.18
N ASN A 52 -16.87 11.20 -1.32
CA ASN A 52 -15.64 10.47 -1.61
C ASN A 52 -15.20 9.69 -0.37
N TRP A 53 -14.64 8.50 -0.55
CA TRP A 53 -14.20 7.69 0.57
C TRP A 53 -13.17 6.64 0.21
N THR A 54 -12.47 6.17 1.24
CA THR A 54 -11.64 4.97 1.24
C THR A 54 -11.86 4.19 2.52
N PHE A 55 -12.05 2.88 2.41
CA PHE A 55 -12.03 1.92 3.51
C PHE A 55 -10.95 0.89 3.22
N GLU A 56 -9.99 0.70 4.13
CA GLU A 56 -8.88 -0.23 3.92
C GLU A 56 -8.39 -0.88 5.21
N ALA A 57 -7.77 -2.04 5.06
CA ALA A 57 -7.11 -2.77 6.14
C ALA A 57 -6.10 -3.78 5.56
N TRP A 58 -5.14 -4.19 6.38
CA TRP A 58 -4.39 -5.42 6.15
C TRP A 58 -5.11 -6.60 6.78
N ILE A 59 -5.23 -7.71 6.05
CA ILE A 59 -5.83 -8.95 6.53
C ILE A 59 -4.98 -10.17 6.19
N LYS A 60 -4.98 -11.16 7.07
CA LYS A 60 -4.46 -12.50 6.81
C LYS A 60 -5.45 -13.54 7.32
N VAL A 61 -6.24 -14.05 6.39
CA VAL A 61 -7.26 -15.05 6.67
C VAL A 61 -6.60 -16.44 6.73
N GLY A 62 -6.69 -17.13 7.86
CA GLY A 62 -6.19 -18.50 8.03
C GLY A 62 -7.18 -19.58 7.58
N SER A 63 -8.48 -19.29 7.63
CA SER A 63 -9.54 -20.16 7.11
C SER A 63 -10.84 -19.38 6.90
N TYR A 64 -11.69 -19.85 5.98
CA TYR A 64 -13.02 -19.30 5.76
C TYR A 64 -14.04 -20.42 5.50
N VAL A 65 -15.24 -20.30 6.09
CA VAL A 65 -16.35 -21.24 5.83
C VAL A 65 -17.38 -20.57 4.92
N ALA A 66 -17.63 -21.20 3.77
CA ALA A 66 -18.56 -20.70 2.77
C ALA A 66 -19.95 -20.39 3.36
N GLY A 67 -20.39 -19.15 3.18
CA GLY A 67 -21.70 -18.67 3.65
C GLY A 67 -21.68 -18.01 5.03
N ASN A 68 -20.54 -17.97 5.74
CA ASN A 68 -20.42 -17.21 6.97
C ASN A 68 -20.43 -15.69 6.73
N TYR A 69 -19.90 -15.25 5.57
CA TYR A 69 -19.82 -13.84 5.19
C TYR A 69 -19.13 -12.97 6.24
N GLU A 70 -18.00 -13.46 6.77
CA GLU A 70 -17.26 -12.86 7.89
C GLU A 70 -16.85 -11.43 7.55
N CYS A 71 -17.16 -10.49 8.43
CA CYS A 71 -17.01 -9.06 8.17
C CYS A 71 -15.66 -8.54 8.66
N ILE A 72 -14.87 -8.00 7.73
CA ILE A 72 -13.67 -7.21 8.03
C ILE A 72 -14.13 -5.89 8.66
N MET A 73 -15.09 -5.21 8.00
CA MET A 73 -15.68 -3.97 8.48
C MET A 73 -17.17 -3.91 8.12
N ASP A 74 -18.04 -3.48 9.04
CA ASP A 74 -19.47 -3.28 8.80
C ASP A 74 -19.97 -2.02 9.50
N ARG A 75 -20.69 -1.19 8.74
CA ARG A 75 -21.53 -0.15 9.31
C ARG A 75 -22.96 -0.45 8.93
N ARG A 76 -23.74 -0.85 9.93
CA ARG A 76 -25.14 -1.27 9.76
C ARG A 76 -25.90 -0.26 8.91
N THR A 77 -26.56 -0.78 7.88
CA THR A 77 -27.34 -0.09 6.84
C THR A 77 -26.59 0.87 5.92
N VAL A 78 -25.26 0.98 6.03
CA VAL A 78 -24.44 1.87 5.20
C VAL A 78 -23.54 1.07 4.26
N PHE A 79 -22.69 0.20 4.79
CA PHE A 79 -21.80 -0.65 3.98
C PHE A 79 -21.43 -1.95 4.70
N SER A 80 -20.91 -2.92 3.95
CA SER A 80 -20.19 -4.07 4.53
C SER A 80 -18.98 -4.42 3.67
N PHE A 81 -17.85 -4.72 4.29
CA PHE A 81 -16.66 -5.30 3.68
C PHE A 81 -16.42 -6.69 4.30
N TYR A 82 -16.58 -7.75 3.51
CA TYR A 82 -16.66 -9.11 4.05
C TYR A 82 -16.09 -10.16 3.10
N LEU A 83 -15.81 -11.35 3.66
CA LEU A 83 -15.30 -12.51 2.93
C LEU A 83 -16.42 -13.24 2.19
N ILE A 84 -16.13 -13.75 1.00
CA ILE A 84 -16.98 -14.66 0.25
C ILE A 84 -16.17 -15.85 -0.27
N SER A 85 -16.86 -16.87 -0.78
CA SER A 85 -16.19 -17.91 -1.55
C SER A 85 -15.76 -17.34 -2.89
N ASP A 86 -14.53 -17.63 -3.29
CA ASP A 86 -14.12 -17.47 -4.67
C ASP A 86 -14.68 -18.64 -5.49
N THR A 87 -15.39 -18.31 -6.57
CA THR A 87 -16.06 -19.30 -7.44
C THR A 87 -15.75 -19.10 -8.91
N THR A 88 -14.83 -18.17 -9.24
CA THR A 88 -14.52 -17.78 -10.61
C THR A 88 -13.04 -18.08 -10.88
N GLU A 89 -12.73 -18.62 -12.06
CA GLU A 89 -11.35 -19.02 -12.39
C GLU A 89 -10.46 -17.82 -12.79
N PRO A 90 -9.20 -17.74 -12.34
CA PRO A 90 -8.52 -18.70 -11.44
C PRO A 90 -9.04 -18.62 -9.99
N ILE A 91 -9.40 -19.76 -9.42
CA ILE A 91 -10.03 -19.82 -8.09
C ILE A 91 -8.99 -19.67 -6.97
N GLY A 92 -9.15 -18.66 -6.12
CA GLY A 92 -8.52 -18.53 -4.80
C GLY A 92 -9.24 -19.30 -3.70
N ASP A 93 -8.68 -19.28 -2.49
CA ASP A 93 -9.28 -19.90 -1.31
C ASP A 93 -10.53 -19.13 -0.82
N TYR A 94 -10.53 -17.81 -1.01
CA TYR A 94 -11.59 -16.88 -0.68
C TYR A 94 -11.47 -15.62 -1.55
N ALA A 95 -12.49 -14.77 -1.51
CA ALA A 95 -12.46 -13.44 -2.09
C ALA A 95 -13.05 -12.42 -1.10
N VAL A 96 -12.78 -11.13 -1.34
CA VAL A 96 -13.38 -10.04 -0.56
C VAL A 96 -14.45 -9.34 -1.38
N LYS A 97 -15.48 -8.86 -0.68
CA LYS A 97 -16.62 -8.15 -1.26
C LYS A 97 -16.94 -6.90 -0.45
N PHE A 98 -16.99 -5.77 -1.14
CA PHE A 98 -17.45 -4.51 -0.59
C PHE A 98 -18.84 -4.18 -1.13
N VAL A 99 -19.76 -3.76 -0.28
CA VAL A 99 -21.13 -3.40 -0.67
C VAL A 99 -21.57 -2.08 -0.08
N ALA A 100 -22.22 -1.25 -0.89
CA ALA A 100 -23.03 -0.13 -0.42
C ALA A 100 -24.46 -0.61 -0.09
N ARG A 101 -25.08 0.02 0.90
CA ARG A 101 -26.42 -0.33 1.37
C ARG A 101 -27.34 0.88 1.44
N ASP A 102 -28.61 0.62 1.16
CA ASP A 102 -29.73 1.48 1.54
C ASP A 102 -30.66 0.65 2.43
N GLY A 103 -30.63 0.95 3.73
CA GLY A 103 -31.31 0.15 4.74
C GLY A 103 -30.79 -1.29 4.75
N THR A 104 -31.67 -2.26 4.51
CA THR A 104 -31.30 -3.68 4.49
C THR A 104 -30.82 -4.18 3.14
N SER A 105 -31.02 -3.39 2.08
CA SER A 105 -30.71 -3.77 0.71
C SER A 105 -29.24 -3.53 0.39
N ILE A 106 -28.66 -4.41 -0.42
CA ILE A 106 -27.40 -4.13 -1.12
C ILE A 106 -27.79 -3.42 -2.41
N VAL A 107 -27.25 -2.22 -2.64
CA VAL A 107 -27.55 -1.41 -3.82
C VAL A 107 -26.41 -1.43 -4.84
N ALA A 108 -25.16 -1.50 -4.37
CA ALA A 108 -24.00 -1.68 -5.21
C ALA A 108 -23.00 -2.65 -4.58
N SER A 109 -22.15 -3.28 -5.41
CA SER A 109 -21.09 -4.16 -4.91
C SER A 109 -19.87 -4.20 -5.81
N LEU A 110 -18.72 -4.47 -5.18
CA LEU A 110 -17.44 -4.80 -5.81
C LEU A 110 -16.96 -6.15 -5.27
N VAL A 111 -16.29 -6.96 -6.10
CA VAL A 111 -15.83 -8.30 -5.72
C VAL A 111 -14.46 -8.65 -6.29
N SER A 112 -13.59 -9.29 -5.51
CA SER A 112 -12.21 -9.59 -5.96
C SER A 112 -12.05 -10.91 -6.72
N ASP A 113 -13.12 -11.68 -6.92
CA ASP A 113 -13.08 -13.10 -7.32
C ASP A 113 -12.72 -13.36 -8.80
N SER A 114 -12.36 -12.34 -9.58
CA SER A 114 -12.11 -12.50 -11.03
C SER A 114 -10.71 -12.12 -11.51
N LEU A 115 -10.02 -11.21 -10.81
CA LEU A 115 -8.71 -10.68 -11.21
C LEU A 115 -7.60 -10.98 -10.21
N VAL A 116 -7.95 -11.35 -8.97
CA VAL A 116 -6.98 -11.58 -7.89
C VAL A 116 -7.31 -12.87 -7.15
N THR A 117 -6.38 -13.82 -7.16
CA THR A 117 -6.47 -15.03 -6.33
C THR A 117 -5.94 -14.75 -4.94
N MET A 118 -6.79 -14.89 -3.92
CA MET A 118 -6.38 -14.77 -2.52
C MET A 118 -6.22 -16.16 -1.89
N SER A 119 -5.14 -16.36 -1.14
CA SER A 119 -4.84 -17.64 -0.47
C SER A 119 -4.83 -17.50 1.05
N PHE A 120 -5.14 -18.58 1.77
CA PHE A 120 -5.06 -18.58 3.23
C PHE A 120 -3.62 -18.36 3.73
N GLY A 121 -3.50 -17.81 4.94
CA GLY A 121 -2.23 -17.59 5.63
C GLY A 121 -1.33 -16.53 4.98
N THR A 122 -1.83 -15.82 3.97
CA THR A 122 -1.13 -14.75 3.25
C THR A 122 -1.72 -13.39 3.65
N TRP A 123 -0.85 -12.42 3.93
CA TRP A 123 -1.25 -11.03 4.15
C TRP A 123 -1.64 -10.37 2.83
N TYR A 124 -2.78 -9.68 2.85
CA TYR A 124 -3.24 -8.83 1.77
C TYR A 124 -3.67 -7.48 2.34
N HIS A 125 -3.27 -6.40 1.67
CA HIS A 125 -3.95 -5.13 1.82
C HIS A 125 -5.24 -5.19 1.00
N VAL A 126 -6.35 -4.71 1.54
CA VAL A 126 -7.62 -4.64 0.83
C VAL A 126 -8.19 -3.25 0.97
N ALA A 127 -8.62 -2.64 -0.13
CA ALA A 127 -9.13 -1.27 -0.12
C ALA A 127 -10.30 -1.08 -1.08
N ALA A 128 -11.37 -0.46 -0.60
CA ALA A 128 -12.46 0.04 -1.42
C ALA A 128 -12.43 1.57 -1.44
N THR A 129 -12.49 2.16 -2.63
CA THR A 129 -12.50 3.62 -2.83
C THR A 129 -13.69 4.07 -3.65
N TYR A 130 -14.13 5.31 -3.46
CA TYR A 130 -15.06 6.01 -4.36
C TYR A 130 -14.67 7.48 -4.48
N ASP A 131 -14.55 7.96 -5.72
CA ASP A 131 -14.11 9.32 -6.06
C ASP A 131 -15.26 10.26 -6.49
N GLY A 132 -16.50 9.88 -6.15
CA GLY A 132 -17.71 10.57 -6.58
C GLY A 132 -18.19 10.17 -7.98
N ILE A 133 -17.42 9.36 -8.71
CA ILE A 133 -17.73 8.93 -10.07
C ILE A 133 -17.65 7.40 -10.19
N GLU A 134 -16.57 6.79 -9.69
CA GLU A 134 -16.28 5.38 -9.84
C GLU A 134 -15.80 4.79 -8.52
N ALA A 135 -16.45 3.71 -8.10
CA ALA A 135 -15.98 2.91 -7.00
C ALA A 135 -15.02 1.85 -7.51
N LYS A 136 -13.97 1.56 -6.73
CA LYS A 136 -12.93 0.60 -7.07
C LYS A 136 -12.60 -0.26 -5.85
N LEU A 137 -12.32 -1.53 -6.10
CA LEU A 137 -11.82 -2.48 -5.10
C LEU A 137 -10.42 -2.89 -5.51
N TYR A 138 -9.50 -2.79 -4.57
CA TYR A 138 -8.11 -3.16 -4.70
C TYR A 138 -7.76 -4.27 -3.72
N VAL A 139 -6.92 -5.18 -4.18
CA VAL A 139 -6.23 -6.14 -3.33
C VAL A 139 -4.74 -5.97 -3.61
N ASN A 140 -3.99 -5.61 -2.56
CA ASN A 140 -2.67 -4.98 -2.66
C ASN A 140 -2.75 -3.76 -3.62
N ASP A 141 -1.86 -3.70 -4.60
CA ASP A 141 -1.82 -2.65 -5.62
C ASP A 141 -2.63 -2.96 -6.88
N ILE A 142 -3.32 -4.10 -6.92
CA ILE A 142 -4.05 -4.60 -8.10
C ILE A 142 -5.52 -4.18 -8.03
N LEU A 143 -6.02 -3.54 -9.10
CA LEU A 143 -7.45 -3.28 -9.28
C LEU A 143 -8.19 -4.61 -9.50
N ALA A 144 -9.00 -4.99 -8.52
CA ALA A 144 -9.76 -6.23 -8.54
C ALA A 144 -11.15 -6.06 -9.17
N ASP A 145 -11.80 -4.91 -8.97
CA ASP A 145 -13.10 -4.58 -9.57
C ASP A 145 -13.34 -3.06 -9.59
N SER A 146 -14.25 -2.60 -10.45
CA SER A 146 -14.65 -1.19 -10.56
C SER A 146 -16.10 -1.04 -11.02
N ASN A 147 -16.79 -0.03 -10.52
CA ASN A 147 -18.20 0.20 -10.82
C ASN A 147 -18.54 1.71 -10.77
N SER A 148 -19.13 2.25 -11.84
CA SER A 148 -19.52 3.67 -11.96
C SER A 148 -21.01 3.94 -11.75
N ASP A 149 -21.75 3.02 -11.12
CA ASP A 149 -23.15 3.21 -10.73
C ASP A 149 -23.28 4.37 -9.70
N PRO A 150 -24.29 5.25 -9.78
CA PRO A 150 -24.51 6.30 -8.78
C PRO A 150 -24.76 5.80 -7.33
N ASP A 151 -25.04 4.52 -7.12
CA ASP A 151 -25.42 3.93 -5.83
C ASP A 151 -24.26 3.78 -4.81
N TRP A 152 -23.12 4.45 -5.04
CA TRP A 152 -21.94 4.46 -4.15
C TRP A 152 -21.88 5.63 -3.15
N ASN A 153 -22.86 6.53 -3.19
CA ASN A 153 -23.03 7.56 -2.18
C ASN A 153 -23.54 6.92 -0.88
N LEU A 154 -22.67 6.86 0.14
CA LEU A 154 -23.03 6.24 1.42
C LEU A 154 -23.88 7.18 2.26
N THR A 155 -24.89 6.63 2.92
CA THR A 155 -25.80 7.40 3.77
C THR A 155 -25.19 7.67 5.14
N ALA A 156 -25.45 8.88 5.67
CA ALA A 156 -25.16 9.23 7.05
C ALA A 156 -25.90 8.32 8.03
N ALA A 157 -25.24 7.90 9.11
CA ALA A 157 -25.88 7.00 10.08
C ALA A 157 -25.27 7.08 11.48
N THR A 158 -26.08 7.14 12.53
CA THR A 158 -25.57 7.11 13.91
C THR A 158 -25.06 5.72 14.37
N THR A 159 -24.96 4.75 13.47
CA THR A 159 -24.48 3.40 13.76
C THR A 159 -22.96 3.36 13.75
N ALA A 160 -22.38 2.60 14.68
CA ALA A 160 -20.94 2.41 14.77
C ALA A 160 -20.36 1.72 13.52
N ILE A 161 -19.11 2.03 13.20
CA ILE A 161 -18.28 1.18 12.34
C ILE A 161 -17.77 0.04 13.22
N ASN A 162 -18.05 -1.20 12.82
CA ASN A 162 -17.62 -2.41 13.50
C ASN A 162 -16.52 -3.07 12.67
N ILE A 163 -15.54 -3.63 13.35
CA ILE A 163 -14.41 -4.35 12.78
C ILE A 163 -14.42 -5.77 13.34
N GLY A 164 -14.13 -6.74 12.49
CA GLY A 164 -14.08 -8.16 12.88
C GLY A 164 -15.45 -8.82 13.08
N GLY A 165 -16.55 -8.09 12.87
CA GLY A 165 -17.91 -8.61 13.02
C GLY A 165 -18.99 -7.64 12.57
N ARG A 166 -20.23 -8.13 12.50
CA ARG A 166 -21.41 -7.36 12.09
C ARG A 166 -22.41 -7.21 13.24
N TYR A 167 -22.75 -5.98 13.60
CA TYR A 167 -23.71 -5.67 14.68
C TYR A 167 -25.10 -5.28 14.17
N TRP A 168 -26.08 -6.18 14.33
CA TRP A 168 -27.47 -5.96 13.89
C TRP A 168 -28.48 -6.18 15.03
N GLY A 169 -28.17 -5.62 16.19
CA GLY A 169 -28.87 -5.88 17.46
C GLY A 169 -28.20 -6.98 18.28
N SER A 170 -27.38 -7.79 17.63
CA SER A 170 -26.38 -8.69 18.20
C SER A 170 -25.22 -8.84 17.20
N TYR A 171 -24.05 -9.24 17.68
CA TYR A 171 -22.95 -9.60 16.81
C TYR A 171 -23.24 -10.92 16.06
N SER A 172 -22.73 -10.97 14.84
CA SER A 172 -22.81 -12.10 13.92
C SER A 172 -21.74 -11.92 12.84
N ARG A 173 -21.46 -12.97 12.06
CA ARG A 173 -20.47 -12.92 10.97
C ARG A 173 -19.10 -12.43 11.47
N GLN A 174 -18.76 -12.84 12.69
CA GLN A 174 -17.44 -12.58 13.24
C GLN A 174 -16.39 -13.30 12.41
N MET A 175 -15.21 -12.69 12.29
CA MET A 175 -14.05 -13.38 11.74
C MET A 175 -13.64 -14.49 12.71
N SER A 176 -13.23 -15.64 12.17
CA SER A 176 -13.01 -16.85 12.98
C SER A 176 -11.62 -17.44 12.89
N ASN A 177 -10.75 -16.86 12.07
CA ASN A 177 -9.33 -17.19 11.95
C ASN A 177 -8.67 -16.13 11.04
N THR A 178 -8.54 -14.90 11.53
CA THR A 178 -7.98 -13.80 10.74
C THR A 178 -7.14 -12.88 11.60
N ASP A 179 -5.91 -12.65 11.17
CA ASP A 179 -5.10 -11.54 11.68
C ASP A 179 -5.50 -10.27 10.91
N ILE A 180 -5.72 -9.15 11.60
CA ILE A 180 -6.06 -7.85 11.01
C ILE A 180 -5.14 -6.76 11.55
N ASP A 181 -4.83 -5.80 10.68
CA ASP A 181 -3.96 -4.69 11.03
C ASP A 181 -4.23 -3.42 10.20
N GLU A 182 -3.73 -2.29 10.67
CA GLU A 182 -3.61 -1.03 9.94
C GLU A 182 -4.91 -0.62 9.22
N ILE A 183 -5.98 -0.47 10.01
CA ILE A 183 -7.32 -0.20 9.52
C ILE A 183 -7.50 1.31 9.35
N ARG A 184 -7.90 1.74 8.14
CA ARG A 184 -8.09 3.17 7.83
C ARG A 184 -9.42 3.46 7.13
N VAL A 185 -10.02 4.58 7.53
CA VAL A 185 -11.16 5.22 6.85
C VAL A 185 -10.79 6.65 6.50
N SER A 186 -11.07 7.07 5.26
CA SER A 186 -10.77 8.41 4.78
C SER A 186 -11.91 9.03 4.00
N ASN A 187 -12.02 10.36 4.01
CA ASN A 187 -13.06 11.13 3.30
C ASN A 187 -12.65 11.54 1.87
N ILE A 188 -11.70 10.81 1.29
CA ILE A 188 -11.26 10.94 -0.10
C ILE A 188 -11.14 9.55 -0.71
N ALA A 189 -11.22 9.46 -2.04
CA ALA A 189 -10.64 8.34 -2.77
C ALA A 189 -9.12 8.47 -2.73
N ARG A 190 -8.46 7.63 -1.94
CA ARG A 190 -7.01 7.58 -1.91
C ARG A 190 -6.50 6.98 -3.21
N SER A 191 -5.35 7.46 -3.67
CA SER A 191 -4.62 6.83 -4.76
C SER A 191 -3.83 5.63 -4.25
N LEU A 192 -3.47 4.68 -5.12
CA LEU A 192 -2.60 3.55 -4.76
C LEU A 192 -1.28 4.01 -4.11
N ALA A 193 -0.68 5.10 -4.60
CA ALA A 193 0.55 5.65 -4.03
C ALA A 193 0.40 6.23 -2.61
N SER A 194 -0.84 6.37 -2.12
CA SER A 194 -1.18 6.83 -0.77
C SER A 194 -1.82 5.74 0.10
N MET A 195 -1.98 4.53 -0.45
CA MET A 195 -2.34 3.32 0.28
C MET A 195 -1.04 2.57 0.59
N GLN A 196 -0.92 1.99 1.79
CA GLN A 196 0.19 1.08 2.07
C GLN A 196 -0.15 -0.27 1.44
N THR A 197 0.27 -0.46 0.20
CA THR A 197 0.03 -1.70 -0.57
C THR A 197 1.17 -2.68 -0.43
N SER A 198 2.26 -2.26 0.22
CA SER A 198 3.42 -3.10 0.52
C SER A 198 3.81 -2.98 2.00
N VAL A 199 4.45 -4.02 2.53
CA VAL A 199 4.93 -4.07 3.92
C VAL A 199 6.06 -3.08 4.19
N ASP A 200 6.90 -2.83 3.20
CA ASP A 200 6.86 -1.72 2.25
C ASP A 200 6.93 -0.29 2.78
N ASP A 201 5.71 0.18 2.96
CA ASP A 201 5.40 1.58 2.98
C ASP A 201 5.57 2.11 4.42
N PRO A 202 5.88 3.40 4.61
CA PRO A 202 5.93 3.99 5.95
C PRO A 202 4.64 3.71 6.72
N PRO A 203 4.73 3.40 8.05
CA PRO A 203 3.55 3.22 8.88
C PRO A 203 2.53 4.32 8.59
N TYR A 204 1.24 3.95 8.53
CA TYR A 204 0.21 4.94 8.29
C TYR A 204 0.40 6.10 9.27
N SER A 205 0.20 7.31 8.79
CA SER A 205 0.08 8.45 9.67
C SER A 205 -1.25 9.10 9.33
N PRO A 206 -2.03 9.52 10.33
CA PRO A 206 -3.28 10.20 10.04
C PRO A 206 -2.95 11.53 9.36
N ASP A 207 -3.43 11.73 8.14
CA ASP A 207 -3.39 13.01 7.44
C ASP A 207 -4.74 13.73 7.59
N SER A 208 -4.86 14.94 7.06
CA SER A 208 -6.09 15.75 7.17
C SER A 208 -7.34 15.13 6.52
N THR A 209 -7.20 13.96 5.87
CA THR A 209 -8.29 13.22 5.23
C THR A 209 -8.58 11.88 5.92
N THR A 210 -7.72 11.46 6.85
CA THR A 210 -7.93 10.28 7.69
C THR A 210 -8.96 10.59 8.77
N ILE A 211 -10.12 9.93 8.69
CA ILE A 211 -11.16 10.02 9.71
C ILE A 211 -10.85 9.08 10.87
N LEU A 212 -10.40 7.87 10.52
CA LEU A 212 -10.12 6.80 11.46
C LEU A 212 -8.86 6.07 11.01
N LEU A 213 -7.93 5.85 11.92
CA LEU A 213 -6.77 5.00 11.75
C LEU A 213 -6.53 4.19 13.02
N MET A 214 -6.38 2.88 12.87
CA MET A 214 -6.05 1.95 13.95
C MET A 214 -4.80 1.18 13.60
N HIS A 215 -3.72 1.47 14.33
CA HIS A 215 -2.43 0.80 14.19
C HIS A 215 -2.36 -0.55 14.86
N LEU A 216 -3.14 -0.77 15.93
CA LEU A 216 -3.17 -2.02 16.70
C LEU A 216 -1.81 -2.46 17.31
N ASN A 217 -0.81 -1.58 17.32
CA ASN A 217 0.54 -1.86 17.80
C ASN A 217 0.73 -1.71 19.32
N ASP A 218 -0.23 -1.10 20.01
CA ASP A 218 -0.06 -0.66 21.41
C ASP A 218 -0.66 -1.61 22.46
N GLN A 219 -1.24 -2.74 22.03
CA GLN A 219 -2.02 -3.65 22.89
C GLN A 219 -3.12 -2.91 23.68
N GLY A 220 -3.68 -1.85 23.10
CA GLY A 220 -4.77 -1.09 23.70
C GLY A 220 -5.96 -1.99 24.03
N ASN A 221 -6.44 -1.97 25.26
CA ASN A 221 -7.65 -2.69 25.63
C ASN A 221 -8.67 -1.72 26.26
N PRO A 222 -9.69 -1.29 25.50
CA PRO A 222 -9.98 -1.63 24.09
C PRO A 222 -9.01 -0.97 23.08
N PRO A 223 -8.97 -1.43 21.81
CA PRO A 223 -8.10 -0.88 20.77
C PRO A 223 -8.14 0.64 20.66
N THR A 224 -7.01 1.27 20.35
CA THR A 224 -6.92 2.73 20.17
C THR A 224 -7.09 3.13 18.71
N TYR A 225 -7.49 4.39 18.49
CA TYR A 225 -7.58 4.96 17.15
C TYR A 225 -7.24 6.45 17.13
N GLU A 226 -6.81 6.90 15.96
CA GLU A 226 -6.43 8.28 15.67
C GLU A 226 -7.25 8.84 14.50
N SER A 227 -7.36 10.16 14.48
CA SER A 227 -8.01 10.93 13.44
C SER A 227 -7.13 12.12 13.05
N GLY A 228 -6.95 12.31 11.75
CA GLY A 228 -6.23 13.48 11.24
C GLY A 228 -7.18 14.59 10.77
N THR A 229 -8.47 14.32 10.63
CA THR A 229 -9.51 15.34 10.36
C THR A 229 -9.79 16.18 11.60
N ASP A 230 -9.75 15.59 12.80
CA ASP A 230 -9.82 16.29 14.08
C ASP A 230 -9.11 15.48 15.19
N PRO A 231 -7.95 15.95 15.71
CA PRO A 231 -7.22 15.26 16.77
C PRO A 231 -8.00 15.08 18.07
N ILE A 232 -9.11 15.82 18.28
CA ILE A 232 -10.01 15.63 19.42
C ILE A 232 -10.77 14.30 19.33
N LEU A 233 -10.87 13.72 18.14
CA LEU A 233 -11.51 12.43 17.89
C LEU A 233 -10.58 11.24 18.18
N ASN A 234 -9.30 11.45 18.48
CA ASN A 234 -8.43 10.36 18.93
C ASN A 234 -9.00 9.73 20.20
N GLY A 235 -8.99 8.41 20.30
CA GLY A 235 -9.61 7.75 21.43
C GLY A 235 -9.42 6.24 21.49
N THR A 236 -10.24 5.63 22.33
CA THR A 236 -10.32 4.17 22.50
C THR A 236 -11.63 3.70 21.91
N SER A 237 -11.61 2.60 21.16
CA SER A 237 -12.81 1.96 20.62
C SER A 237 -13.67 1.40 21.77
N GLY A 238 -14.87 0.93 21.44
CA GLY A 238 -15.48 -0.14 22.22
C GLY A 238 -15.03 -1.49 21.68
N ASP A 239 -15.19 -2.54 22.46
CA ASP A 239 -14.86 -3.91 22.07
C ASP A 239 -15.95 -4.91 22.51
N ASP A 240 -15.89 -6.09 21.89
CA ASP A 240 -16.57 -7.31 22.29
C ASP A 240 -15.48 -8.39 22.35
N ASP A 241 -15.03 -8.70 23.55
CA ASP A 241 -14.04 -9.74 23.86
C ASP A 241 -12.63 -9.51 23.30
N ILE A 242 -12.16 -8.25 23.19
CA ILE A 242 -10.75 -7.99 22.87
C ILE A 242 -9.92 -7.97 24.15
N THR A 243 -8.89 -8.80 24.18
CA THR A 243 -7.96 -8.94 25.30
C THR A 243 -6.51 -8.93 24.83
N SER A 244 -5.57 -8.93 25.79
CA SER A 244 -4.15 -8.96 25.46
C SER A 244 -3.69 -10.26 24.77
N ILE A 245 -4.51 -11.32 24.77
CA ILE A 245 -4.15 -12.57 24.08
C ILE A 245 -4.38 -12.46 22.57
N ASP A 246 -5.28 -11.58 22.16
CA ASP A 246 -5.68 -11.36 20.77
C ASP A 246 -4.63 -10.52 20.05
N TYR A 247 -3.85 -9.73 20.80
CA TYR A 247 -2.66 -9.07 20.30
C TYR A 247 -1.52 -10.08 20.11
N VAL A 248 -1.33 -10.51 18.87
CA VAL A 248 -0.27 -11.44 18.50
C VAL A 248 0.85 -10.68 17.80
N SER A 249 2.09 -11.02 18.11
CA SER A 249 3.21 -10.51 17.33
C SER A 249 3.09 -11.08 15.90
N PRO A 250 3.13 -10.24 14.85
CA PRO A 250 3.18 -10.73 13.47
C PRO A 250 4.53 -11.45 13.29
N GLY A 251 4.55 -12.74 13.65
CA GLY A 251 5.77 -13.53 13.77
C GLY A 251 6.69 -13.36 12.57
N ASN A 252 7.87 -12.78 12.82
CA ASN A 252 8.98 -12.58 11.89
C ASN A 252 8.53 -12.26 10.44
N LEU A 253 7.86 -11.12 10.25
CA LEU A 253 8.10 -10.35 9.03
C LEU A 253 9.62 -10.18 8.95
N THR A 254 10.26 -11.00 8.12
CA THR A 254 11.70 -10.91 7.90
C THR A 254 11.85 -9.70 7.01
N MET A 255 11.81 -8.52 7.62
CA MET A 255 11.93 -7.28 6.89
C MET A 255 13.30 -7.29 6.24
N GLY A 256 13.27 -7.21 4.91
CA GLY A 256 14.45 -7.02 4.09
C GLY A 256 15.17 -5.73 4.45
N ASP A 257 16.20 -5.45 3.67
CA ASP A 257 17.10 -4.30 3.83
C ASP A 257 16.36 -3.00 4.19
N GLN A 258 16.92 -2.18 5.07
CA GLN A 258 16.28 -0.96 5.58
C GLN A 258 17.03 0.31 5.22
N SER A 259 18.15 0.20 4.51
CA SER A 259 18.75 1.35 3.85
C SER A 259 18.28 1.41 2.40
N ALA A 260 18.11 2.63 1.87
CA ALA A 260 18.29 2.78 0.44
C ALA A 260 19.78 2.59 0.17
N PRO A 261 20.18 1.99 -0.96
CA PRO A 261 21.58 1.87 -1.24
C PRO A 261 22.18 3.28 -1.26
N VAL A 262 23.46 3.36 -0.96
CA VAL A 262 24.23 4.57 -0.93
C VAL A 262 25.46 4.25 -1.73
N PHE A 263 25.82 5.15 -2.64
CA PHE A 263 27.11 5.00 -3.30
C PHE A 263 28.20 4.94 -2.26
N ALA A 264 29.09 3.98 -2.45
CA ALA A 264 30.35 4.02 -1.73
C ALA A 264 31.02 5.38 -1.97
N SER A 265 31.75 5.86 -0.96
CA SER A 265 32.50 7.10 -1.08
C SER A 265 33.34 7.08 -2.37
N THR A 266 33.28 8.17 -3.16
CA THR A 266 33.92 8.34 -4.49
C THR A 266 33.22 7.66 -5.68
N TYR A 267 32.03 7.08 -5.49
CA TYR A 267 31.18 6.53 -6.55
C TYR A 267 29.89 7.36 -6.77
N PRO A 268 29.25 7.23 -7.94
CA PRO A 268 29.75 6.58 -9.16
C PRO A 268 30.97 7.32 -9.74
N LYS A 269 31.79 6.63 -10.54
CA LYS A 269 32.93 7.25 -11.22
C LYS A 269 33.12 6.71 -12.64
N VAL A 270 33.75 7.54 -13.46
CA VAL A 270 34.09 7.20 -14.84
C VAL A 270 35.56 6.81 -14.92
N LEU A 271 35.84 5.75 -15.67
CA LEU A 271 37.17 5.20 -15.93
C LEU A 271 37.37 5.03 -17.44
N ASN A 272 38.64 4.88 -17.86
CA ASN A 272 39.02 4.48 -19.22
C ASN A 272 38.33 5.29 -20.35
N GLU A 273 38.16 6.60 -20.13
CA GLU A 273 37.51 7.48 -21.09
C GLU A 273 38.28 7.55 -22.41
N THR A 274 37.56 7.34 -23.51
CA THR A 274 38.03 7.57 -24.87
C THR A 274 36.99 8.42 -25.61
N PRO A 275 37.29 8.90 -26.84
CA PRO A 275 36.32 9.67 -27.62
C PRO A 275 35.00 8.95 -27.91
N THR A 276 34.95 7.61 -27.78
CA THR A 276 33.78 6.81 -28.16
C THR A 276 33.30 5.83 -27.08
N THR A 277 34.03 5.73 -25.98
CA THR A 277 33.76 4.76 -24.90
C THR A 277 34.11 5.33 -23.54
N LEU A 278 33.45 4.82 -22.51
CA LEU A 278 33.87 5.00 -21.11
C LEU A 278 33.49 3.77 -20.30
N ASP A 279 34.13 3.59 -19.15
CA ASP A 279 33.74 2.60 -18.15
C ASP A 279 33.02 3.29 -17.00
N LEU A 280 31.76 2.95 -16.78
CA LEU A 280 30.98 3.36 -15.62
C LEU A 280 31.24 2.38 -14.48
N ALA A 281 31.89 2.85 -13.42
CA ALA A 281 32.08 2.09 -12.20
C ALA A 281 31.05 2.53 -11.14
N VAL A 282 30.29 1.57 -10.62
CA VAL A 282 29.29 1.78 -9.57
C VAL A 282 29.51 0.77 -8.46
N GLN A 283 29.47 1.26 -7.23
CA GLN A 283 29.50 0.47 -6.01
C GLN A 283 28.48 1.07 -5.06
N ILE A 284 27.70 0.20 -4.44
CA ILE A 284 26.66 0.54 -3.46
C ILE A 284 26.82 -0.36 -2.23
N ASN A 285 26.34 0.07 -1.08
CA ASN A 285 26.47 -0.62 0.22
C ASN A 285 25.52 -1.82 0.42
N GLU A 286 24.69 -2.15 -0.57
CA GLU A 286 23.72 -3.26 -0.54
C GLU A 286 23.44 -3.74 -1.98
N ASP A 287 22.73 -4.87 -2.17
CA ASP A 287 22.37 -5.34 -3.51
C ASP A 287 21.35 -4.40 -4.16
N GLY A 288 21.48 -4.11 -5.46
CA GLY A 288 20.59 -3.14 -6.10
C GLY A 288 20.72 -3.03 -7.61
N ILE A 289 19.96 -2.10 -8.21
CA ILE A 289 20.02 -1.78 -9.64
C ILE A 289 20.35 -0.31 -9.83
N ALA A 290 21.35 -0.05 -10.67
CA ALA A 290 21.75 1.29 -11.11
C ALA A 290 21.23 1.56 -12.53
N TYR A 291 20.47 2.64 -12.72
CA TYR A 291 20.00 3.13 -14.03
C TYR A 291 20.81 4.34 -14.49
N TYR A 292 21.22 4.39 -15.75
CA TYR A 292 21.97 5.52 -16.29
C TYR A 292 21.44 6.00 -17.63
N VAL A 293 21.62 7.30 -17.87
CA VAL A 293 21.52 7.94 -19.19
C VAL A 293 22.79 8.74 -19.42
N VAL A 294 23.19 8.83 -20.68
CA VAL A 294 24.33 9.62 -21.16
C VAL A 294 23.76 10.72 -22.05
N LEU A 295 24.00 11.97 -21.68
CA LEU A 295 23.45 13.16 -22.33
C LEU A 295 24.57 14.11 -22.77
N GLU A 296 24.25 15.06 -23.64
CA GLU A 296 25.18 16.13 -24.02
C GLU A 296 25.57 17.02 -22.81
N ASP A 297 26.77 17.63 -22.87
CA ASP A 297 27.43 18.44 -21.82
C ASP A 297 26.58 19.58 -21.22
N SER A 298 25.52 19.97 -21.92
CA SER A 298 24.65 21.11 -21.57
C SER A 298 23.17 20.74 -21.46
N ALA A 299 22.86 19.44 -21.46
CA ALA A 299 21.50 18.97 -21.26
C ALA A 299 21.01 19.26 -19.83
N ASP A 300 19.74 19.65 -19.71
CA ASP A 300 19.11 19.79 -18.40
C ASP A 300 19.10 18.45 -17.66
N ALA A 301 19.24 18.50 -16.33
CA ALA A 301 19.26 17.32 -15.49
C ALA A 301 17.93 16.54 -15.63
N PRO A 302 17.97 15.23 -15.94
CA PRO A 302 16.78 14.41 -15.97
C PRO A 302 16.28 14.08 -14.57
N THR A 303 14.97 13.92 -14.45
CA THR A 303 14.31 13.34 -13.28
C THR A 303 14.58 11.84 -13.19
N VAL A 304 14.31 11.27 -12.01
CA VAL A 304 14.39 9.81 -11.78
C VAL A 304 13.56 9.01 -12.78
N ALA A 305 12.33 9.47 -13.06
CA ALA A 305 11.43 8.78 -13.98
C ALA A 305 12.00 8.77 -15.41
N GLU A 306 12.64 9.86 -15.83
CA GLU A 306 13.26 9.99 -17.15
C GLU A 306 14.49 9.10 -17.29
N VAL A 307 15.34 8.99 -16.25
CA VAL A 307 16.49 8.07 -16.30
C VAL A 307 16.05 6.62 -16.39
N LYS A 308 15.00 6.23 -15.67
CA LYS A 308 14.41 4.88 -15.79
C LYS A 308 13.79 4.64 -17.17
N ALA A 309 13.20 5.68 -17.77
CA ALA A 309 12.67 5.63 -19.13
C ALA A 309 13.76 5.69 -20.21
N GLY A 310 15.03 5.92 -19.83
CA GLY A 310 16.15 6.04 -20.76
C GLY A 310 16.18 7.36 -21.54
N THR A 311 15.55 8.42 -21.00
CA THR A 311 15.44 9.74 -21.63
C THR A 311 16.14 10.82 -20.81
N GLY A 312 16.49 11.93 -21.46
CA GLY A 312 16.86 13.19 -20.81
C GLY A 312 15.64 13.99 -20.34
N SER A 313 15.89 15.19 -19.80
CA SER A 313 14.85 16.10 -19.30
C SER A 313 13.81 16.44 -20.37
N GLY A 314 12.53 16.43 -20.00
CA GLY A 314 11.40 16.66 -20.91
C GLY A 314 11.22 15.55 -21.95
N GLY A 315 11.80 14.37 -21.75
CA GLY A 315 11.77 13.26 -22.71
C GLY A 315 12.80 13.37 -23.84
N ALA A 316 13.87 14.16 -23.67
CA ALA A 316 14.93 14.27 -24.65
C ALA A 316 15.61 12.92 -24.95
N ALA A 317 16.14 12.74 -26.16
CA ALA A 317 16.86 11.52 -26.51
C ALA A 317 18.20 11.43 -25.76
N ALA A 318 18.48 10.27 -25.17
CA ALA A 318 19.79 9.97 -24.60
C ALA A 318 20.77 9.44 -25.67
N ILE A 319 22.04 9.79 -25.55
CA ILE A 319 23.15 9.27 -26.39
C ILE A 319 23.32 7.77 -26.13
N ALA A 320 23.25 7.38 -24.86
CA ALA A 320 23.19 6.00 -24.42
C ALA A 320 22.37 5.90 -23.13
N ASN A 321 21.81 4.74 -22.85
CA ASN A 321 21.14 4.47 -21.58
C ASN A 321 21.24 2.97 -21.25
N GLY A 322 20.96 2.64 -20.00
CA GLY A 322 20.86 1.25 -19.59
C GLY A 322 20.77 1.11 -18.08
N ASN A 323 20.91 -0.13 -17.63
CA ASN A 323 20.97 -0.46 -16.23
C ASN A 323 22.06 -1.53 -15.97
N MET A 324 22.41 -1.67 -14.70
CA MET A 324 23.31 -2.69 -14.20
C MET A 324 22.81 -3.22 -12.85
N THR A 325 22.78 -4.54 -12.72
CA THR A 325 22.60 -5.19 -11.42
C THR A 325 23.91 -5.08 -10.64
N LEU A 326 23.80 -4.75 -9.36
CA LEU A 326 24.89 -4.50 -8.43
C LEU A 326 24.79 -5.46 -7.25
N THR A 327 25.94 -5.90 -6.77
CA THR A 327 26.07 -6.64 -5.52
C THR A 327 26.73 -5.74 -4.48
N ALA A 328 26.26 -5.80 -3.24
CA ALA A 328 26.73 -5.00 -2.11
C ALA A 328 28.26 -4.98 -2.02
N ASP A 329 28.82 -3.79 -1.87
CA ASP A 329 30.25 -3.53 -1.67
C ASP A 329 31.16 -4.10 -2.79
N ILE A 330 30.61 -4.46 -3.95
CA ILE A 330 31.38 -4.95 -5.10
C ILE A 330 31.47 -3.87 -6.18
N ASP A 331 32.70 -3.62 -6.64
CA ASP A 331 32.96 -2.80 -7.82
C ASP A 331 32.35 -3.45 -9.06
N SER A 332 31.28 -2.84 -9.57
CA SER A 332 30.66 -3.24 -10.81
C SER A 332 31.02 -2.26 -11.91
N ILE A 333 31.51 -2.76 -13.05
CA ILE A 333 31.97 -1.94 -14.16
C ILE A 333 31.16 -2.25 -15.41
N LYS A 334 30.62 -1.21 -16.05
CA LYS A 334 29.92 -1.29 -17.33
C LYS A 334 30.63 -0.43 -18.37
N THR A 335 31.16 -1.07 -19.42
CA THR A 335 31.66 -0.34 -20.60
C THR A 335 30.49 0.19 -21.42
N ILE A 336 30.43 1.51 -21.57
CA ILE A 336 29.50 2.20 -22.46
C ILE A 336 30.24 2.49 -23.77
N THR A 337 29.57 2.21 -24.89
CA THR A 337 30.12 2.36 -26.24
C THR A 337 29.15 3.16 -27.12
N GLY A 338 29.60 3.59 -28.30
CA GLY A 338 28.75 4.31 -29.24
C GLY A 338 28.52 5.78 -28.87
N LEU A 339 29.44 6.36 -28.08
CA LEU A 339 29.40 7.78 -27.74
C LEU A 339 29.90 8.57 -28.94
N THR A 340 29.01 9.26 -29.67
CA THR A 340 29.34 10.06 -30.85
C THR A 340 28.56 11.35 -30.87
#